data_AF-A0A4P6HRT4-F1
#
_entry.id   AF-A0A4P6HRT4-F1
#
_cell.length_a   1.000
_cell.length_b   1.000
_cell.length_c   1.000
_cell.angle_alpha   90.00
_cell.angle_beta   90.00
_cell.angle_gamma   90.00
#
_symmetry.space_group_name_H-M   'P 1'
#
loop_
_entity.id
_entity.type
_entity.pdbx_description
1 polymer ?
#
loop_
_entity_poly.entity_id
_entity_poly.type
_entity_poly.pdbx_seq_one_letter_code
_entity_poly.pdbx_strand_id
1 'polypeptide(L)'
;MPSNKPVLWTYVTADEHAEIQANAKRAGLSCSTYMKRVCLGLPTPSLEKQQCRIELLKINADLGRLGGLFKLCLSEKETPLQTLHPQVRRVLREIEARQLEMKTLISKI
;
A
#
# COMPACT_ATOMS: atom_id res chain seq x y z
N MET A 1 25.13 4.88 24.67
CA MET A 1 26.51 4.44 24.39
C MET A 1 26.87 4.87 22.98
N PRO A 2 28.03 5.49 22.75
CA PRO A 2 28.51 5.73 21.39
C PRO A 2 28.64 4.37 20.68
N SER A 3 28.11 4.29 19.45
CA SER A 3 28.16 3.08 18.64
C SER A 3 29.60 2.85 18.15
N ASN A 4 30.20 1.71 18.49
CA ASN A 4 31.55 1.33 18.05
C ASN A 4 31.61 0.86 16.57
N LYS A 5 30.78 1.45 15.71
CA LYS A 5 30.65 1.06 14.29
C LYS A 5 31.50 2.00 13.43
N PRO A 6 32.21 1.50 12.40
CA PRO A 6 32.90 2.36 11.44
C PRO A 6 31.94 3.35 10.77
N VAL A 7 32.40 4.59 10.60
CA VAL A 7 31.63 5.68 9.98
C VAL A 7 32.27 6.04 8.64
N LEU A 8 31.44 6.26 7.62
CA LEU A 8 31.86 6.78 6.33
C LEU A 8 31.54 8.28 6.28
N TRP A 9 32.54 9.10 6.00
CA TRP A 9 32.39 10.54 5.80
C TRP A 9 32.43 10.83 4.30
N THR A 10 31.51 11.67 3.84
CA THR A 10 31.48 12.14 2.45
C THR A 10 31.14 13.62 2.44
N TYR A 11 31.71 14.35 1.49
CA TYR A 11 31.38 15.76 1.28
C TYR A 11 30.17 15.85 0.37
N VAL A 12 29.19 16.66 0.77
CA VAL A 12 27.97 16.93 0.00
C VAL A 12 27.70 18.43 0.04
N THR A 13 27.16 18.96 -1.04
CA THR A 13 26.57 20.29 -1.10
C THR A 13 25.30 20.35 -0.25
N ALA A 14 24.80 21.57 0.02
CA ALA A 14 23.55 21.76 0.76
C ALA A 14 22.35 21.11 0.05
N ASP A 15 22.31 21.21 -1.28
CA ASP A 15 21.24 20.65 -2.11
C ASP A 15 21.27 19.11 -2.10
N GLU A 16 22.45 18.51 -2.27
CA GLU A 16 22.62 17.06 -2.17
C GLU A 16 22.24 16.54 -0.78
N HIS A 17 22.62 17.25 0.28
CA HIS A 17 22.24 16.87 1.64
C HIS A 17 20.72 16.90 1.82
N ALA A 18 20.05 17.96 1.35
CA ALA A 18 18.60 18.10 1.40
C ALA A 18 17.89 16.98 0.59
N GLU A 19 18.42 16.66 -0.59
CA GLU A 19 17.88 15.60 -1.44
C GLU A 19 18.03 14.21 -0.79
N ILE A 20 19.22 13.89 -0.24
CA ILE A 20 19.47 12.64 0.48
C ILE A 20 18.51 12.51 1.68
N GLN A 21 18.29 13.60 2.42
CA GLN A 21 17.37 13.61 3.55
C GLN A 21 15.92 13.41 3.11
N ALA A 22 15.49 14.06 2.02
CA ALA A 22 14.16 13.89 1.45
C ALA A 22 13.94 12.46 0.94
N ASN A 23 14.93 11.88 0.26
CA ASN A 23 14.90 10.51 -0.23
C ASN A 23 14.84 9.49 0.92
N ALA A 24 15.64 9.69 1.97
CA ALA A 24 15.60 8.85 3.17
C ALA A 24 14.22 8.91 3.86
N LYS A 25 13.65 10.11 4.01
CA LYS A 25 12.30 10.32 4.55
C LYS A 25 11.23 9.63 3.70
N ARG A 26 11.32 9.74 2.38
CA ARG A 26 10.46 9.06 1.40
C ARG A 26 10.64 7.53 1.43
N ALA A 27 11.79 7.03 1.84
CA ALA A 27 11.98 5.60 2.07
C ALA A 27 11.52 5.12 3.47
N GLY A 28 11.13 6.04 4.37
CA GLY A 28 10.83 5.72 5.76
C GLY A 28 12.05 5.23 6.54
N LEU A 29 13.25 5.64 6.15
CA LEU A 29 14.53 5.21 6.73
C LEU A 29 15.27 6.41 7.32
N SER A 30 16.14 6.17 8.31
CA SER A 30 17.13 7.18 8.70
C SER A 30 18.12 7.43 7.55
N CYS A 31 18.71 8.62 7.48
CA CYS A 31 19.69 8.95 6.43
C CYS A 31 20.83 7.93 6.36
N SER A 32 21.37 7.51 7.51
CA SER A 32 22.42 6.48 7.58
C SER A 32 21.97 5.11 7.06
N THR A 33 20.74 4.69 7.35
CA THR A 33 20.19 3.43 6.84
C THR A 33 19.92 3.51 5.35
N TYR A 34 19.37 4.63 4.88
CA TYR A 34 19.12 4.87 3.46
C TYR A 34 20.42 4.82 2.66
N MET A 35 21.42 5.62 3.04
CA MET A 35 22.75 5.64 2.40
C MET A 35 23.40 4.26 2.43
N LYS A 36 23.40 3.58 3.58
CA LYS A 36 23.92 2.21 3.69
C LYS A 36 23.25 1.26 2.70
N ARG A 37 21.92 1.32 2.57
CA ARG A 37 21.19 0.45 1.63
C ARG A 37 21.55 0.78 0.19
N VAL A 38 21.54 2.05 -0.19
CA VAL A 38 21.91 2.48 -1.54
C VAL A 38 23.34 2.03 -1.89
N CYS A 39 24.32 2.32 -1.02
CA CYS A 39 25.73 1.96 -1.27
C CYS A 39 25.97 0.44 -1.30
N LEU A 40 25.14 -0.36 -0.63
CA LEU A 40 25.22 -1.83 -0.66
C LEU A 40 24.31 -2.46 -1.72
N GLY A 41 23.64 -1.66 -2.56
CA GLY A 41 22.69 -2.17 -3.57
C GLY A 41 21.44 -2.85 -2.97
N LEU A 42 21.12 -2.56 -1.71
CA LEU A 42 19.96 -3.13 -1.02
C LEU A 42 18.67 -2.37 -1.37
N PRO A 43 17.51 -3.04 -1.35
CA PRO A 43 16.23 -2.40 -1.64
C PRO A 43 15.92 -1.24 -0.67
N THR A 44 15.72 -0.05 -1.25
CA THR A 44 15.11 1.09 -0.57
C THR A 44 13.61 1.08 -0.88
N PRO A 45 12.73 1.05 0.14
CA PRO A 45 11.30 1.26 -0.09
C PRO A 45 11.11 2.63 -0.76
N SER A 46 10.24 2.75 -1.75
CA SER A 46 9.77 4.06 -2.23
C SER A 46 8.44 4.40 -1.58
N LEU A 47 8.13 5.69 -1.40
CA LEU A 47 6.78 6.14 -0.98
C LEU A 47 5.70 5.56 -1.91
N GLU A 48 5.99 5.45 -3.20
CA GLU A 48 5.09 4.85 -4.20
C GLU A 48 4.75 3.39 -3.87
N LYS A 49 5.75 2.58 -3.50
CA LYS A 49 5.51 1.20 -3.03
C LYS A 49 4.66 1.17 -1.77
N GLN A 50 4.78 2.16 -0.89
CA GLN A 50 3.94 2.26 0.30
C GLN A 50 2.49 2.66 -0.03
N GLN A 51 2.29 3.58 -0.96
CA GLN A 51 0.97 3.97 -1.43
C GLN A 51 0.25 2.79 -2.12
N CYS A 52 0.94 2.07 -3.01
CA CYS A 52 0.41 0.84 -3.60
C CYS A 52 0.04 -0.21 -2.54
N ARG A 53 0.85 -0.37 -1.49
CA ARG A 53 0.52 -1.28 -0.38
C ARG A 53 -0.75 -0.86 0.37
N ILE A 54 -0.94 0.44 0.61
CA ILE A 54 -2.14 0.96 1.26
C ILE A 54 -3.38 0.71 0.39
N GLU A 55 -3.27 0.92 -0.91
CA GLU A 55 -4.36 0.66 -1.86
C GLU A 55 -4.72 -0.82 -1.90
N LEU A 56 -3.72 -1.72 -1.94
CA LEU A 56 -3.93 -3.17 -1.86
C LEU A 56 -4.60 -3.60 -0.54
N LEU A 57 -4.24 -2.97 0.60
CA LEU A 57 -4.88 -3.25 1.88
C LEU A 57 -6.36 -2.85 1.89
N LYS A 58 -6.71 -1.71 1.27
CA LYS A 58 -8.11 -1.28 1.12
C LYS A 58 -8.92 -2.30 0.32
N ILE A 59 -8.37 -2.80 -0.78
CA ILE A 59 -9.02 -3.83 -1.61
C ILE A 59 -9.24 -5.13 -0.83
N ASN A 60 -8.23 -5.56 -0.05
CA ASN A 60 -8.36 -6.75 0.76
C ASN A 60 -9.47 -6.61 1.82
N ALA A 61 -9.62 -5.41 2.41
CA ALA A 61 -10.73 -5.12 3.33
C ALA A 61 -12.08 -5.16 2.62
N ASP A 62 -12.18 -4.63 1.40
CA ASP A 62 -13.40 -4.67 0.59
C ASP A 62 -13.81 -6.10 0.24
N LEU A 63 -12.84 -6.96 -0.13
CA LEU A 63 -13.07 -8.39 -0.37
C LEU A 63 -13.51 -9.13 0.90
N GLY A 64 -12.93 -8.79 2.06
CA GLY A 64 -13.38 -9.32 3.36
C GLY A 64 -14.85 -8.98 3.65
N ARG A 65 -15.28 -7.75 3.36
CA ARG A 65 -16.69 -7.34 3.47
C ARG A 65 -17.59 -8.11 2.50
N LEU A 66 -17.16 -8.35 1.25
CA LEU A 66 -17.90 -9.19 0.32
C LEU A 66 -18.10 -10.59 0.89
N GLY A 67 -17.03 -11.22 1.40
CA GLY A 67 -17.12 -12.56 1.99
C GLY A 67 -18.13 -12.61 3.12
N GLY A 68 -18.18 -11.57 3.96
CA GLY A 68 -19.16 -11.41 5.02
C GLY A 68 -20.61 -11.29 4.50
N LEU A 69 -20.83 -10.45 3.50
CA LEU A 69 -22.15 -10.26 2.88
C LEU A 69 -22.63 -11.53 2.17
N PHE A 70 -21.75 -12.20 1.45
CA PHE A 70 -22.05 -13.47 0.80
C PHE A 70 -22.41 -14.55 1.81
N LYS A 71 -21.64 -14.64 2.91
CA LYS A 71 -21.93 -15.55 4.02
C LYS A 71 -23.28 -15.25 4.67
N LEU A 72 -23.61 -13.97 4.89
CA LEU A 72 -24.91 -13.55 5.42
C LEU A 72 -26.05 -14.01 4.49
N CYS A 73 -25.91 -13.76 3.18
CA CYS A 73 -26.88 -14.17 2.16
C CYS A 73 -27.12 -15.68 2.14
N LEU A 74 -26.08 -16.49 2.35
CA LEU A 74 -26.21 -17.95 2.38
C LEU A 74 -26.69 -18.49 3.73
N SER A 75 -26.54 -17.72 4.81
CA SER A 75 -26.90 -18.15 6.17
C SER A 75 -28.37 -17.85 6.50
N GLU A 76 -29.02 -16.94 5.77
CA GLU A 76 -30.44 -16.67 5.92
C GLU A 76 -31.28 -17.81 5.33
N LYS A 77 -31.79 -18.68 6.20
CA LYS A 77 -32.60 -19.87 5.83
C LYS A 77 -34.01 -19.53 5.30
N GLU A 78 -34.49 -18.31 5.48
CA GLU A 78 -35.88 -17.92 5.22
C GLU A 78 -36.05 -16.87 4.12
N THR A 79 -34.96 -16.31 3.60
CA THR A 79 -35.02 -15.22 2.63
C THR A 79 -35.07 -15.78 1.20
N PRO A 80 -36.15 -15.57 0.43
CA PRO A 80 -36.24 -16.06 -0.94
C PRO A 80 -35.06 -15.52 -1.77
N LEU A 81 -34.39 -16.37 -2.57
CA LEU A 81 -33.26 -15.95 -3.42
C LEU A 81 -33.56 -14.69 -4.27
N GLN A 82 -34.83 -14.45 -4.59
CA GLN A 82 -35.30 -13.29 -5.35
C GLN A 82 -35.12 -11.95 -4.62
N THR A 83 -35.19 -11.91 -3.28
CA THR A 83 -34.99 -10.68 -2.48
C THR A 83 -33.53 -10.45 -2.08
N LEU A 84 -32.69 -11.49 -2.09
CA LEU A 84 -31.23 -11.39 -1.89
C LEU A 84 -30.49 -10.85 -3.13
N HIS A 85 -31.00 -11.18 -4.31
CA HIS A 85 -30.42 -10.86 -5.61
C HIS A 85 -30.13 -9.34 -5.85
N PRO A 86 -30.98 -8.38 -5.45
CA PRO A 86 -30.70 -6.95 -5.61
C PRO A 86 -29.56 -6.45 -4.74
N GLN A 87 -29.45 -6.95 -3.49
CA GLN A 87 -28.41 -6.53 -2.55
C GLN A 87 -27.05 -7.08 -2.98
N VAL A 88 -26.98 -8.35 -3.36
CA VAL A 88 -25.77 -8.96 -3.92
C VAL A 88 -25.32 -8.22 -5.19
N ARG A 89 -26.25 -7.90 -6.10
CA ARG A 89 -25.94 -7.12 -7.32
C ARG A 89 -25.43 -5.72 -7.01
N ARG A 90 -25.98 -5.04 -6.00
CA ARG A 90 -25.50 -3.73 -5.59
C ARG A 90 -24.04 -3.79 -5.14
N VAL A 91 -23.71 -4.74 -4.27
CA VAL A 91 -22.36 -4.94 -3.76
C VAL A 91 -21.41 -5.31 -4.90
N LEU A 92 -21.85 -6.14 -5.84
CA LEU A 92 -21.07 -6.48 -7.03
C LEU A 92 -20.71 -5.23 -7.86
N ARG A 93 -21.68 -4.32 -8.08
CA ARG A 93 -21.45 -3.06 -8.81
C ARG A 93 -20.48 -2.13 -8.07
N GLU A 94 -20.61 -2.03 -6.75
CA GLU A 94 -19.67 -1.24 -5.94
C GLU A 94 -18.24 -1.79 -6.07
N ILE A 95 -18.08 -3.10 -6.16
CA ILE A 95 -16.78 -3.75 -6.37
C ILE A 95 -16.24 -3.54 -7.78
N GLU A 96 -17.06 -3.70 -8.80
CA GLU A 96 -16.67 -3.43 -10.19
C GLU A 96 -16.20 -1.97 -10.34
N ALA A 97 -16.88 -1.02 -9.70
CA ALA A 97 -16.48 0.39 -9.68
C ALA A 97 -15.12 0.60 -8.99
N ARG A 98 -14.88 -0.05 -7.84
CA ARG A 98 -13.59 0.03 -7.13
C ARG A 98 -12.45 -0.67 -7.89
N GLN A 99 -12.73 -1.79 -8.55
CA GLN A 99 -11.75 -2.46 -9.43
C GLN A 99 -11.39 -1.61 -10.65
N LEU A 100 -12.34 -0.86 -11.20
CA LEU A 100 -12.10 0.07 -12.29
C LEU A 100 -11.22 1.26 -11.84
N GLU A 101 -11.54 1.89 -10.71
CA GLU A 101 -10.69 2.93 -10.10
C GLU A 101 -9.26 2.41 -9.91
N MET A 102 -9.08 1.22 -9.33
CA MET A 102 -7.76 0.61 -9.16
C MET A 102 -7.03 0.40 -10.50
N LYS A 103 -7.70 -0.17 -11.52
CA LYS A 103 -7.07 -0.36 -12.85
C LYS A 103 -6.57 0.97 -13.42
N THR A 104 -7.33 2.05 -13.23
CA THR A 104 -6.89 3.38 -13.70
C THR A 104 -5.71 3.93 -12.91
N LEU A 105 -5.65 3.70 -11.59
CA LEU A 105 -4.51 4.10 -10.76
C LEU A 105 -3.25 3.31 -11.12
N ILE A 106 -3.36 1.99 -11.26
CA ILE A 106 -2.24 1.12 -11.67
C ILE A 106 -1.73 1.47 -13.07
N SER A 107 -2.61 1.82 -14.02
CA SER A 107 -2.19 2.22 -15.37
C SER A 107 -1.45 3.56 -15.44
N LYS A 108 -1.47 4.35 -14.36
CA LYS A 108 -0.82 5.66 -14.24
C LYS A 108 0.53 5.59 -13.50
N ILE A 109 0.92 4.41 -13.04
CA ILE A 109 2.21 4.09 -12.41
C ILE A 109 3.08 3.39 -13.45
#